data_AF-A0A2N2M6L9-F1
#
_entry.id   AF-A0A2N2M6L9-F1
#
_cell.length_a   1.000
_cell.length_b   1.000
_cell.length_c   1.000
_cell.angle_alpha   90.00
_cell.angle_beta   90.00
_cell.angle_gamma   90.00
#
_symmetry.space_group_name_H-M   'P 1'
#
loop_
_entity.id
_entity.type
_entity.pdbx_description
1 polymer ?
#
loop_
_entity_poly.entity_id
_entity_poly.type
_entity_poly.pdbx_seq_one_letter_code
_entity_poly.pdbx_strand_id
1 'polypeptide(L)' 'MTESKLTSIQQQIADLPVQSRVFLHGPAGCGKTFAAVHHMQALIKAGVPSDSILILVPQRTLAE' A
#
# COMPACT_ATOMS: atom_id res chain seq x y z
N MET A 1 7.37 -11.54 -13.18
CA MET A 1 7.26 -10.26 -12.46
C MET A 1 8.64 -9.89 -11.98
N THR A 2 9.20 -8.80 -12.47
CA THR A 2 10.53 -8.31 -12.11
C THR A 2 10.58 -8.00 -10.61
N GLU A 3 11.60 -8.51 -9.94
CA GLU A 3 11.88 -8.23 -8.54
C GLU A 3 12.28 -6.76 -8.41
N SER A 4 11.42 -5.94 -7.83
CA SER A 4 11.67 -4.50 -7.64
C SER A 4 12.09 -4.26 -6.20
N LYS A 5 13.29 -3.70 -6.02
CA LYS A 5 13.87 -3.45 -4.70
C LYS A 5 13.19 -2.23 -4.05
N LEU A 6 12.51 -2.46 -2.92
CA LEU A 6 11.97 -1.38 -2.08
C LEU A 6 13.11 -0.59 -1.41
N THR A 7 12.91 0.71 -1.27
CA THR A 7 13.74 1.50 -0.34
C THR A 7 13.47 1.08 1.10
N SER A 8 14.37 1.41 2.03
CA SER A 8 14.19 1.09 3.45
C SER A 8 12.88 1.63 4.03
N ILE A 9 12.52 2.88 3.68
CA ILE A 9 11.26 3.50 4.12
C ILE A 9 10.04 2.80 3.51
N GLN A 10 10.08 2.44 2.23
CA GLN A 10 8.98 1.71 1.60
C GLN A 10 8.81 0.31 2.17
N GLN A 11 9.91 -0.36 2.53
CA GLN A 11 9.89 -1.65 3.22
C GLN A 11 9.25 -1.52 4.60
N GLN A 12 9.61 -0.49 5.38
CA GLN A 12 8.99 -0.22 6.68
C GLN A 12 7.47 0.01 6.57
N ILE A 13 7.02 0.71 5.51
CA ILE A 13 5.60 0.91 5.22
C ILE A 13 4.92 -0.42 4.82
N ALA A 14 5.59 -1.22 3.99
CA ALA A 14 5.07 -2.53 3.58
C ALA A 14 4.86 -3.46 4.78
N ASP A 15 5.80 -3.44 5.73
CA ASP A 15 5.82 -4.32 6.91
C ASP A 15 5.04 -3.76 8.11
N LEU A 16 4.22 -2.72 7.92
CA LEU A 16 3.35 -2.21 8.98
C LEU A 16 2.44 -3.34 9.52
N PRO A 17 2.19 -3.38 10.84
CA PRO A 17 1.31 -4.38 11.44
C PRO A 17 -0.11 -4.33 10.86
N VAL A 18 -0.75 -5.49 10.76
CA VAL A 18 -2.14 -5.63 10.24
C VAL A 18 -3.12 -4.70 10.98
N GLN A 19 -2.97 -4.60 12.31
CA GLN A 19 -3.80 -3.75 13.15
C GLN A 19 -3.14 -2.39 13.40
N SER A 20 -2.92 -1.63 12.32
CA SER A 20 -2.36 -0.27 12.41
C SER A 20 -3.25 0.77 11.74
N ARG A 21 -3.13 2.03 12.18
CA ARG A 21 -3.74 3.21 11.55
C ARG A 21 -2.63 4.20 11.26
N VAL A 22 -2.27 4.34 9.99
CA VAL A 22 -1.11 5.16 9.58
C VAL A 22 -1.55 6.17 8.52
N PHE A 23 -1.15 7.42 8.71
CA PHE A 23 -1.28 8.46 7.70
C PHE A 23 0.07 8.64 6.99
N LEU A 24 0.16 8.20 5.74
CA LEU A 24 1.37 8.32 4.93
C LEU A 24 1.33 9.59 4.07
N HIS A 25 2.33 10.46 4.23
CA HIS A 25 2.48 11.70 3.46
C HIS A 25 3.82 11.77 2.73
N GLY A 26 3.88 12.60 1.67
CA GLY A 26 5.10 12.84 0.91
C GLY A 26 4.81 13.46 -0.46
N PRO A 27 5.84 13.98 -1.15
CA PRO A 27 5.68 14.61 -2.47
C PRO A 27 5.02 13.70 -3.52
N ALA A 28 4.40 14.28 -4.53
CA ALA A 28 3.92 13.51 -5.68
C ALA A 28 5.09 12.73 -6.32
N GLY A 29 4.85 11.50 -6.78
CA GLY A 29 5.90 10.68 -7.39
C GLY A 29 6.90 10.01 -6.44
N CYS A 30 6.86 10.25 -5.12
CA CYS A 30 7.81 9.65 -4.18
C CYS A 30 7.57 8.15 -3.87
N GLY A 31 6.68 7.48 -4.61
CA GLY A 31 6.44 6.04 -4.45
C GLY A 31 5.47 5.62 -3.32
N LYS A 32 4.57 6.51 -2.87
CA LYS A 32 3.54 6.16 -1.86
C LYS A 32 2.63 5.01 -2.30
N THR A 33 2.11 5.09 -3.52
CA THR A 33 1.28 4.02 -4.10
C THR A 33 2.05 2.72 -4.22
N PHE A 34 3.35 2.78 -4.54
CA PHE A 34 4.19 1.60 -4.62
C PHE A 34 4.33 0.91 -3.25
N ALA A 35 4.63 1.67 -2.19
CA ALA A 35 4.67 1.14 -0.83
C ALA A 35 3.31 0.56 -0.38
N ALA A 36 2.20 1.23 -0.70
CA ALA A 36 0.85 0.77 -0.35
C ALA A 36 0.47 -0.56 -1.04
N VAL A 37 0.88 -0.77 -2.29
CA VAL A 37 0.69 -2.05 -2.99
C VAL A 37 1.48 -3.17 -2.30
N HIS A 38 2.72 -2.90 -1.90
CA HIS A 38 3.52 -3.89 -1.18
C HIS A 38 2.98 -4.17 0.23
N HIS A 39 2.41 -3.17 0.91
CA HIS A 39 1.69 -3.38 2.17
C HIS A 39 0.48 -4.29 1.98
N MET A 40 -0.35 -4.06 0.96
CA MET A 40 -1.46 -4.96 0.61
C MET A 40 -0.97 -6.39 0.37
N GLN A 41 0.13 -6.57 -0.36
CA GLN A 41 0.73 -7.90 -0.57
C GLN A 41 1.21 -8.52 0.74
N ALA A 42 1.77 -7.74 1.66
CA ALA A 42 2.17 -8.21 2.99
C ALA A 42 0.96 -8.67 3.82
N LEU A 43 -0.18 -7.97 3.77
CA LEU A 43 -1.42 -8.38 4.42
C LEU A 43 -1.90 -9.76 3.89
N ILE A 44 -1.90 -9.95 2.58
CA ILE A 44 -2.28 -11.24 1.95
C ILE A 44 -1.31 -12.35 2.38
N LYS A 45 0.00 -12.08 2.35
CA LYS A 45 1.03 -13.05 2.80
C LYS A 45 0.91 -13.39 4.29
N ALA A 46 0.42 -12.45 5.10
CA ALA A 46 0.15 -12.66 6.52
C ALA A 46 -1.18 -13.42 6.79
N GLY A 47 -1.91 -13.81 5.74
CA GLY A 47 -3.15 -14.58 5.86
C GLY A 47 -4.40 -13.74 6.10
N VAL A 48 -4.34 -12.42 5.90
CA VAL A 48 -5.54 -11.57 5.93
C VAL A 48 -6.45 -11.98 4.76
N PRO A 49 -7.72 -12.37 5.03
CA PRO A 49 -8.66 -12.73 3.98
C PRO A 49 -8.84 -11.60 2.97
N SER A 50 -8.70 -11.87 1.68
CA SER A 50 -8.73 -10.84 0.63
C SER A 50 -10.05 -10.06 0.58
N ASP A 51 -11.16 -10.69 0.93
CA ASP A 51 -12.50 -10.10 1.05
C ASP A 51 -12.64 -9.12 2.21
N SER A 52 -11.73 -9.18 3.19
CA SER A 52 -11.61 -8.21 4.28
C SER A 52 -10.71 -7.02 3.97
N ILE A 53 -10.06 -6.99 2.80
CA ILE A 53 -9.17 -5.90 2.37
C ILE A 53 -9.95 -4.94 1.45
N LEU A 54 -10.31 -3.77 1.97
CA LEU A 54 -10.93 -2.70 1.19
C LEU A 54 -9.89 -1.68 0.71
N ILE A 55 -9.84 -1.45 -0.60
CA ILE A 55 -8.98 -0.42 -1.21
C ILE A 55 -9.86 0.67 -1.82
N LEU A 56 -9.69 1.90 -1.33
CA LEU A 56 -10.36 3.08 -1.87
C LEU A 56 -9.37 3.86 -2.74
N VAL A 57 -9.74 4.07 -4.00
CA VAL A 57 -8.98 4.89 -4.95
C VAL A 57 -9.83 6.07 -5.42
N PRO A 58 -9.22 7.19 -5.85
CA PRO A 58 -9.98 8.30 -6.42
C PRO A 58 -10.82 7.86 -7.63
N GLN A 59 -12.08 8.27 -7.67
CA GLN A 59 -12.96 8.20 -8.83
C GLN A 59 -12.59 9.33 -9.79
N ARG A 60 -11.87 9.00 -10.89
CA ARG A 60 -11.34 10.03 -11.81
C ARG A 60 -12.39 10.63 -12.77
N THR A 61 -13.58 10.02 -12.91
CA THR A 61 -14.54 10.33 -13.99
C THR A 61 -15.88 10.90 -13.50
N LEU A 62 -16.19 10.87 -12.19
CA LEU A 62 -17.49 11.33 -11.66
C LEU A 62 -17.57 12.85 -11.41
N ALA A 63 -16.53 13.60 -11.78
CA ALA A 63 -16.42 15.05 -11.54
C ALA A 63 -16.53 15.88 -12.83
N GLU A 64 -17.13 15.34 -13.89
CA GLU A 64 -17.60 16.10 -15.06
C GLU A 64 -19.11 16.35 -14.98
#